data_AF-A0A2Y9R0E2-F1
#
_entry.id   AF-A0A2Y9R0E2-F1
#
_cell.length_a   1.000
_cell.length_b   1.000
_cell.length_c   1.000
_cell.angle_alpha   90.00
_cell.angle_beta   90.00
_cell.angle_gamma   90.00
#
_symmetry.space_group_name_H-M   'P 1'
#
loop_
_entity.id
_entity.type
_entity.pdbx_description
1 polymer ?
#
loop_
_entity_poly.entity_id
_entity_poly.type
_entity_poly.pdbx_seq_one_letter_code
_entity_poly.pdbx_strand_id
1 'polypeptide(L)'
;MTAAPMDVRQWVDTDDASSENTVVPPETYVKVAGHLRSFQNKKSLVAFKIIPLEDMNEFTAHILEVVNAHMMLSKSNNQPSAGRALISNPGMGEAGSFGANSFIPVNGLTVAQNQVLNLIKACPRPEGLNFNDLQAQLHYMNTASIKQAVDFLSNEGHIYSTVDDDHFKSTDAE
;
A
#
# COMPACT_ATOMS: atom_id res chain seq x y z
N MET A 1 8.40 23.95 4.45
CA MET A 1 7.93 22.67 5.01
C MET A 1 6.47 22.46 4.60
N THR A 2 6.06 21.23 4.29
CA THR A 2 4.74 20.92 3.70
C THR A 2 3.65 20.61 4.74
N ALA A 3 4.03 20.19 5.95
CA ALA A 3 3.14 19.93 7.08
C ALA A 3 3.96 19.91 8.40
N ALA A 4 3.32 19.60 9.52
CA ALA A 4 4.00 19.28 10.78
C ALA A 4 4.90 18.03 10.63
N PRO A 5 5.93 17.85 11.49
CA PRO A 5 6.80 16.68 11.46
C PRO A 5 6.01 15.35 11.55
N MET A 6 6.46 14.35 10.80
CA MET A 6 5.87 13.01 10.77
C MET A 6 6.74 12.02 11.55
N ASP A 7 6.11 11.11 12.30
CA ASP A 7 6.82 10.03 12.99
C ASP A 7 7.37 9.01 11.98
N VAL A 8 8.67 8.73 12.06
CA VAL A 8 9.36 7.71 11.26
C VAL A 8 9.99 6.68 12.20
N ARG A 9 9.71 5.39 12.00
CA ARG A 9 10.25 4.28 12.81
C ARG A 9 11.15 3.40 11.96
N GLN A 10 12.36 3.15 12.41
CA GLN A 10 13.28 2.17 11.83
C GLN A 10 13.54 1.08 12.87
N TRP A 11 13.37 -0.18 12.48
CA TRP A 11 13.74 -1.32 13.33
C TRP A 11 15.25 -1.54 13.23
N VAL A 12 15.88 -1.81 14.37
CA VAL A 12 17.32 -2.00 14.49
C VAL A 12 17.56 -3.43 14.92
N ASP A 13 18.18 -4.24 14.06
CA ASP A 13 18.58 -5.59 14.40
C ASP A 13 19.80 -5.54 15.33
N THR A 14 19.65 -6.11 16.53
CA THR A 14 20.69 -6.04 17.58
C THR A 14 21.78 -7.10 17.39
N ASP A 15 21.51 -8.13 16.58
CA ASP A 15 22.40 -9.28 16.38
C ASP A 15 23.41 -9.09 15.23
N ASP A 16 23.22 -8.07 14.38
CA ASP A 16 24.06 -7.82 13.22
C ASP A 16 25.08 -6.70 13.48
N ALA A 17 26.23 -7.09 14.05
CA ALA A 17 27.36 -6.19 14.36
C ALA A 17 28.00 -5.52 13.11
N SER A 18 27.51 -5.84 11.91
CA SER A 18 27.95 -5.30 10.63
C SER A 18 27.10 -4.13 10.13
N SER A 19 25.90 -3.93 10.70
CA SER A 19 25.02 -2.83 10.32
C SER A 19 25.46 -1.55 11.05
N GLU A 20 25.80 -0.53 10.26
CA GLU A 20 26.16 0.80 10.72
C GLU A 20 24.90 1.49 11.31
N ASN A 21 24.49 1.03 12.51
CA ASN A 21 23.36 1.55 13.28
C ASN A 21 23.70 2.89 13.93
N THR A 22 24.21 3.82 13.13
CA THR A 22 24.55 5.16 13.58
C THR A 22 23.28 6.00 13.61
N VAL A 23 22.89 6.43 14.81
CA VAL A 23 21.77 7.37 14.98
C VAL A 23 22.13 8.66 14.24
N VAL A 24 21.30 9.03 13.26
CA VAL A 24 21.49 10.27 12.49
C VAL A 24 21.33 11.48 13.43
N PRO A 25 22.29 12.42 13.48
CA PRO A 25 22.17 13.61 14.31
C PRO A 25 20.97 14.48 13.93
N PRO A 26 20.37 15.21 14.89
CA PRO A 26 19.37 16.24 14.59
C PRO A 26 19.88 17.26 13.57
N GLU A 27 18.95 17.95 12.90
CA GLU A 27 19.26 18.95 11.85
C GLU A 27 19.98 18.39 10.60
N THR A 28 19.93 17.07 10.38
CA THR A 28 20.47 16.41 9.19
C THR A 28 19.37 16.14 8.17
N TYR A 29 19.58 16.51 6.91
CA TYR A 29 18.68 16.09 5.83
C TYR A 29 18.86 14.61 5.53
N VAL A 30 17.75 13.88 5.45
CA VAL A 30 17.74 12.44 5.16
C VAL A 30 16.75 12.11 4.05
N LYS A 31 17.09 11.08 3.26
CA LYS A 31 16.18 10.39 2.36
C LYS A 31 15.69 9.14 3.07
N VAL A 32 14.37 9.01 3.16
CA VAL A 32 13.73 7.88 3.85
C VAL A 32 12.96 7.04 2.85
N ALA A 33 13.19 5.73 2.86
CA ALA A 33 12.38 4.76 2.13
C ALA A 33 11.69 3.82 3.14
N GLY A 34 10.38 3.68 2.99
CA GLY A 34 9.54 2.99 3.96
C GLY A 34 8.10 2.82 3.49
N HIS A 35 7.31 2.13 4.31
CA HIS A 35 5.89 1.93 4.10
C HIS A 35 5.09 2.92 4.94
N LEU A 36 4.13 3.61 4.32
CA LEU A 36 3.24 4.52 5.03
C LEU A 36 2.20 3.72 5.81
N ARG A 37 2.09 3.98 7.11
CA ARG A 37 1.10 3.37 8.00
C ARG A 37 0.15 4.44 8.52
N SER A 38 -1.12 4.09 8.66
CA SER A 38 -2.12 4.90 9.35
C SER A 38 -2.62 4.08 10.53
N PHE A 39 -2.45 4.56 11.77
CA PHE A 39 -3.04 3.90 12.93
C PHE A 39 -3.82 4.91 13.75
N GLN A 40 -5.11 4.63 14.00
CA GLN A 40 -6.02 5.57 14.66
C GLN A 40 -5.96 6.97 14.00
N ASN A 41 -6.01 6.99 12.67
CA ASN A 41 -5.91 8.20 11.83
C ASN A 41 -4.60 9.00 11.99
N LYS A 42 -3.59 8.46 12.68
CA LYS A 42 -2.24 9.02 12.77
C LYS A 42 -1.34 8.36 11.73
N LYS A 43 -0.84 9.15 10.79
CA LYS A 43 0.10 8.67 9.76
C LYS A 43 1.52 8.62 10.29
N SER A 44 2.22 7.52 10.03
CA SER A 44 3.63 7.31 10.36
C SER A 44 4.31 6.52 9.25
N LEU A 45 5.63 6.61 9.14
CA LEU A 45 6.40 5.87 8.15
C LEU A 45 7.22 4.78 8.85
N VAL A 46 7.10 3.54 8.41
CA VAL A 46 8.00 2.45 8.84
C VAL A 46 9.11 2.33 7.83
N ALA A 47 10.28 2.86 8.17
CA ALA A 47 11.45 2.94 7.33
C ALA A 47 12.24 1.63 7.35
N PHE A 48 12.57 1.12 6.16
CA PHE A 48 13.58 0.08 5.99
C PHE A 48 14.93 0.66 5.55
N LYS A 49 14.98 1.94 5.16
CA LYS A 49 16.21 2.64 4.81
C LYS A 49 16.12 4.13 5.16
N ILE A 50 17.11 4.64 5.89
CA ILE A 50 17.32 6.07 6.15
C ILE A 50 18.74 6.40 5.70
N ILE A 51 18.89 7.39 4.81
CA ILE A 51 20.17 7.77 4.22
C ILE A 51 20.38 9.26 4.45
N PRO A 52 21.42 9.68 5.20
CA PRO A 52 21.83 11.08 5.24
C PRO A 52 22.16 11.59 3.83
N LEU A 53 21.71 12.79 3.49
CA LEU A 53 22.06 13.40 2.20
C LEU A 53 23.51 13.91 2.26
N GLU A 54 24.29 13.54 1.25
CA GLU A 54 25.63 14.08 1.04
C GLU A 54 25.61 15.29 0.09
N ASP A 55 24.65 15.32 -0.85
CA ASP A 55 24.44 16.42 -1.79
C ASP A 55 23.02 16.99 -1.69
N MET A 56 22.91 18.31 -1.47
CA MET A 56 21.63 19.01 -1.42
C MET A 56 20.90 19.08 -2.77
N ASN A 57 21.58 18.76 -3.88
CA ASN A 57 20.90 18.56 -5.16
C ASN A 57 19.91 17.40 -5.11
N GLU A 58 20.14 16.37 -4.27
CA GLU A 58 19.21 15.25 -4.08
C GLU A 58 17.87 15.71 -3.51
N PHE A 59 17.89 16.68 -2.60
CA PHE A 59 16.67 17.27 -2.04
C PHE A 59 15.86 18.00 -3.13
N THR A 60 16.54 18.78 -3.96
CA THR A 60 15.90 19.50 -5.08
C THR A 60 15.36 18.54 -6.13
N ALA A 61 16.12 17.50 -6.48
CA ALA A 61 15.70 16.45 -7.38
C ALA A 61 14.45 15.74 -6.85
N HIS A 62 14.39 15.43 -5.55
CA HIS A 62 13.24 14.80 -4.93
C HIS A 62 11.95 15.63 -5.06
N ILE A 63 12.04 16.96 -4.93
CA ILE A 63 10.87 17.85 -5.15
C ILE A 63 10.34 17.69 -6.58
N LEU A 64 11.22 17.67 -7.58
CA LEU A 64 10.83 17.50 -8.99
C LEU A 64 10.28 16.09 -9.27
N GLU A 65 10.89 15.06 -8.69
CA GLU A 65 10.44 13.67 -8.79
C GLU A 65 9.01 13.50 -8.26
N VAL A 66 8.71 14.06 -7.09
CA VAL A 66 7.36 13.98 -6.48
C VAL A 66 6.30 14.61 -7.38
N VAL A 67 6.57 15.81 -7.92
CA VAL A 67 5.64 16.51 -8.82
C VAL A 67 5.42 15.70 -10.10
N ASN A 68 6.50 15.22 -10.71
CA ASN A 68 6.42 14.46 -11.95
C ASN A 68 5.71 13.11 -11.77
N ALA A 69 6.07 12.35 -10.72
CA ALA A 69 5.47 11.06 -10.41
C ALA A 69 3.97 11.21 -10.12
N HIS A 70 3.58 12.20 -9.31
CA HIS A 70 2.17 12.46 -9.04
C HIS A 70 1.41 12.79 -10.33
N MET A 71 1.95 13.68 -11.18
CA MET A 71 1.32 14.04 -12.45
C MET A 71 1.16 12.82 -13.39
N MET A 72 2.14 11.92 -13.42
CA MET A 72 2.08 10.74 -14.29
C MET A 72 1.08 9.70 -13.79
N LEU A 73 1.07 9.43 -12.48
CA LEU A 73 0.16 8.46 -11.88
C LEU A 73 -1.30 8.96 -11.88
N SER A 74 -1.53 10.25 -11.63
CA SER A 74 -2.88 10.83 -11.63
C SER A 74 -3.52 10.83 -13.02
N LYS A 75 -2.73 11.02 -14.09
CA LYS A 75 -3.22 10.96 -15.48
C LYS A 75 -3.65 9.56 -15.87
N SER A 76 -2.94 8.53 -15.42
CA SER A 76 -3.28 7.13 -15.68
C SER A 76 -4.56 6.69 -14.95
N ASN A 77 -4.81 7.22 -13.75
CA ASN A 77 -5.98 6.88 -12.93
C ASN A 77 -7.27 7.59 -13.38
N ASN A 78 -7.17 8.64 -14.21
CA ASN A 78 -8.30 9.46 -14.67
C ASN A 78 -8.80 9.13 -16.09
N GLN A 79 -8.35 8.05 -16.72
CA GLN A 79 -9.07 7.58 -17.92
C GLN A 79 -10.38 6.92 -17.48
N PRO A 80 -11.55 7.52 -17.75
CA PRO A 80 -12.80 6.78 -17.63
C PRO A 80 -12.69 5.61 -18.61
N SER A 81 -13.08 4.42 -18.17
CA SER A 81 -13.28 3.28 -19.05
C SER A 81 -14.40 3.64 -20.04
N ALA A 82 -14.05 4.35 -21.11
CA ALA A 82 -14.94 4.60 -22.22
C ALA A 82 -15.31 3.22 -22.77
N GLY A 83 -16.60 2.90 -22.69
CA GLY A 83 -17.17 1.59 -22.96
C GLY A 83 -16.52 0.94 -24.17
N ARG A 84 -15.90 -0.22 -23.93
CA ARG A 84 -15.39 -1.07 -24.99
C ARG A 84 -16.62 -1.65 -25.70
N ALA A 85 -17.04 -0.97 -26.75
CA ALA A 85 -17.96 -1.53 -27.72
C ALA A 85 -17.38 -2.87 -28.17
N LEU A 86 -18.15 -3.95 -27.98
CA LEU A 86 -17.84 -5.26 -28.55
C LEU A 86 -17.77 -5.10 -30.06
N ILE A 87 -16.56 -5.09 -30.60
CA ILE A 87 -16.33 -5.44 -32.01
C ILE A 87 -15.63 -6.79 -31.97
N SER A 88 -16.47 -7.82 -32.07
CA SER A 88 -16.07 -9.19 -32.35
C SER A 88 -15.38 -9.25 -33.71
N ASN A 89 -14.12 -9.68 -33.74
CA ASN A 89 -13.47 -10.19 -34.95
C ASN A 89 -12.63 -11.43 -34.59
N PRO A 90 -12.89 -12.60 -35.19
CA PRO A 90 -12.11 -13.81 -34.94
C PRO A 90 -10.96 -13.89 -35.95
N GLY A 91 -9.71 -13.95 -35.48
CA GLY A 91 -8.57 -14.05 -36.39
C GLY A 91 -7.23 -14.23 -35.66
N MET A 92 -6.88 -15.51 -35.46
CA MET A 92 -5.54 -16.12 -35.40
C MET A 92 -4.30 -15.20 -35.32
N GLY A 93 -3.43 -15.43 -34.33
CA GLY A 93 -2.05 -14.95 -34.37
C GLY A 93 -1.32 -15.05 -33.02
N GLU A 94 -0.24 -15.83 -32.99
CA GLU A 94 0.59 -16.23 -31.85
C GLU A 94 1.29 -15.10 -31.06
N ALA A 95 1.80 -15.56 -29.91
CA ALA A 95 3.01 -15.11 -29.21
C ALA A 95 2.87 -14.00 -28.16
N GLY A 96 2.91 -14.46 -26.90
CA GLY A 96 3.78 -13.90 -25.88
C GLY A 96 3.38 -12.55 -25.31
N SER A 97 2.69 -12.57 -24.17
CA SER A 97 3.11 -11.80 -22.99
C SER A 97 2.18 -12.11 -21.82
N PHE A 98 2.76 -12.58 -20.72
CA PHE A 98 2.11 -12.63 -19.41
C PHE A 98 1.88 -11.18 -18.94
N GLY A 99 0.78 -10.58 -19.38
CA GLY A 99 0.35 -9.26 -18.95
C GLY A 99 -0.55 -9.36 -17.73
N ALA A 100 0.05 -9.24 -16.55
CA ALA A 100 -0.64 -9.05 -15.28
C ALA A 100 -1.63 -7.89 -15.41
N ASN A 101 -2.90 -8.24 -15.54
CA ASN A 101 -4.00 -7.32 -15.66
C ASN A 101 -4.42 -6.81 -14.26
N SER A 102 -3.46 -6.24 -13.53
CA SER A 102 -3.73 -5.46 -12.32
C SER A 102 -4.28 -4.10 -12.76
N PHE A 103 -5.56 -4.08 -13.12
CA PHE A 103 -6.34 -2.86 -13.01
C PHE A 103 -6.22 -2.39 -11.56
N ILE A 104 -5.49 -1.29 -11.32
CA ILE A 104 -5.46 -0.59 -10.04
C ILE A 104 -6.61 0.42 -10.08
N PRO A 105 -7.73 0.24 -9.38
CA PRO A 105 -8.76 1.26 -9.29
C PRO A 105 -8.81 1.85 -7.88
N VAL A 106 -8.75 3.18 -7.80
CA VAL A 106 -9.09 4.01 -6.63
C VAL A 106 -8.16 3.79 -5.43
N ASN A 107 -7.48 4.87 -5.03
CA ASN A 107 -6.57 4.93 -3.87
C ASN A 107 -5.30 4.04 -3.92
N GLY A 108 -4.92 3.52 -5.10
CA GLY A 108 -3.70 2.71 -5.24
C GLY A 108 -3.87 1.24 -4.82
N LEU A 109 -5.11 0.81 -4.56
CA LEU A 109 -5.45 -0.59 -4.31
C LEU A 109 -6.01 -1.22 -5.58
N THR A 110 -5.96 -2.55 -5.67
CA THR A 110 -6.70 -3.32 -6.69
C THR A 110 -8.19 -3.41 -6.33
N VAL A 111 -9.05 -3.77 -7.30
CA VAL A 111 -10.49 -3.98 -7.05
C VAL A 111 -10.69 -4.96 -5.88
N ALA A 112 -9.96 -6.06 -5.89
CA ALA A 112 -10.07 -7.12 -4.89
C ALA A 112 -9.68 -6.62 -3.49
N GLN A 113 -8.54 -5.92 -3.39
CA GLN A 113 -8.08 -5.33 -2.12
C GLN A 113 -9.09 -4.31 -1.59
N ASN A 114 -9.63 -3.45 -2.45
CA ASN A 114 -10.61 -2.46 -2.03
C ASN A 114 -11.92 -3.10 -1.56
N GLN A 115 -12.37 -4.18 -2.22
CA GLN A 115 -13.55 -4.94 -1.78
C GLN A 115 -13.33 -5.56 -0.39
N VAL A 116 -12.20 -6.24 -0.18
CA VAL A 116 -11.86 -6.83 1.13
C VAL A 116 -11.77 -5.74 2.21
N LEU A 117 -11.09 -4.64 1.93
CA LEU A 117 -10.94 -3.52 2.88
C LEU A 117 -12.28 -2.93 3.28
N ASN A 118 -13.19 -2.70 2.33
CA ASN A 118 -14.51 -2.12 2.60
C ASN A 118 -15.38 -3.03 3.46
N LEU A 119 -15.31 -4.36 3.28
CA LEU A 119 -16.03 -5.30 4.14
C LEU A 119 -15.48 -5.30 5.57
N ILE A 120 -14.16 -5.25 5.73
CA ILE A 120 -13.52 -5.17 7.04
C ILE A 120 -13.90 -3.86 7.74
N LYS A 121 -13.91 -2.74 7.02
CA LYS A 121 -14.33 -1.42 7.53
C LYS A 121 -15.79 -1.40 7.97
N ALA A 122 -16.67 -2.07 7.23
CA ALA A 122 -18.10 -2.10 7.53
C ALA A 122 -18.47 -3.02 8.71
N CYS A 123 -17.54 -3.81 9.24
CA CYS A 123 -17.82 -4.73 10.34
C CYS A 123 -17.86 -3.99 11.69
N PRO A 124 -19.01 -3.93 12.38
CA PRO A 124 -19.13 -3.23 13.66
C PRO A 124 -18.64 -4.05 14.86
N ARG A 125 -18.34 -5.35 14.65
CA ARG A 125 -18.02 -6.28 15.75
C ARG A 125 -16.71 -5.88 16.45
N PRO A 126 -16.63 -5.99 17.78
CA PRO A 126 -15.41 -5.67 18.52
C PRO A 126 -14.23 -6.59 18.14
N GLU A 127 -14.50 -7.87 17.88
CA GLU A 127 -13.52 -8.83 17.36
C GLU A 127 -13.17 -8.66 15.87
N GLY A 128 -13.81 -7.73 15.14
CA GLY A 128 -13.54 -7.57 13.70
C GLY A 128 -14.24 -8.61 12.82
N LEU A 129 -13.73 -8.78 11.60
CA LEU A 129 -14.30 -9.68 10.59
C LEU A 129 -13.41 -10.92 10.42
N ASN A 130 -14.00 -12.10 10.56
CA ASN A 130 -13.28 -13.36 10.38
C ASN A 130 -13.01 -13.67 8.90
N PHE A 131 -11.91 -14.37 8.61
CA PHE A 131 -11.56 -14.81 7.26
C PHE A 131 -12.63 -15.68 6.58
N ASN A 132 -13.32 -16.55 7.34
CA ASN A 132 -14.41 -17.37 6.79
C ASN A 132 -15.62 -16.51 6.41
N ASP A 133 -15.91 -15.46 7.19
CA ASP A 133 -16.98 -14.51 6.88
C ASP A 133 -16.66 -13.72 5.60
N LEU A 134 -15.39 -13.34 5.40
CA LEU A 134 -14.92 -12.73 4.16
C LEU A 134 -15.14 -13.65 2.96
N GLN A 135 -14.81 -14.94 3.07
CA GLN A 135 -15.05 -15.91 2.00
C GLN A 135 -16.53 -16.08 1.69
N ALA A 136 -17.39 -16.12 2.71
CA ALA A 136 -18.83 -16.26 2.52
C ALA A 136 -19.43 -15.04 1.77
N GLN A 137 -18.99 -13.83 2.11
CA GLN A 137 -19.46 -12.60 1.47
C GLN A 137 -18.85 -12.38 0.07
N LEU A 138 -17.60 -12.82 -0.14
CA LEU A 138 -16.88 -12.72 -1.42
C LEU A 138 -16.85 -14.05 -2.16
N HIS A 139 -17.96 -14.79 -2.18
CA HIS A 139 -18.04 -16.13 -2.80
C HIS A 139 -17.68 -16.18 -4.29
N TYR A 140 -17.75 -15.04 -4.99
CA TYR A 140 -17.35 -14.90 -6.39
C TYR A 140 -15.83 -14.76 -6.59
N MET A 141 -15.08 -14.53 -5.51
CA MET A 141 -13.63 -14.41 -5.51
C MET A 141 -13.00 -15.71 -5.02
N ASN A 142 -11.91 -16.13 -5.65
CA ASN A 142 -11.19 -17.31 -5.18
C ASN A 142 -10.53 -17.04 -3.81
N THR A 143 -10.43 -18.07 -2.99
CA THR A 143 -9.85 -17.99 -1.63
C THR A 143 -8.40 -17.48 -1.62
N ALA A 144 -7.60 -17.84 -2.64
CA ALA A 144 -6.20 -17.42 -2.72
C ALA A 144 -6.05 -15.91 -2.93
N SER A 145 -6.94 -15.30 -3.73
CA SER A 145 -6.99 -13.87 -4.00
C SER A 145 -7.47 -13.09 -2.78
N ILE A 146 -8.45 -13.62 -2.02
CA ILE A 146 -8.86 -13.02 -0.75
C ILE A 146 -7.70 -13.04 0.24
N LYS A 147 -7.01 -14.19 0.37
CA LYS A 147 -5.83 -14.31 1.24
C LYS A 147 -4.73 -13.33 0.85
N GLN A 148 -4.37 -13.27 -0.42
CA GLN A 148 -3.37 -12.33 -0.93
C GLN A 148 -3.76 -10.87 -0.67
N ALA A 149 -5.04 -10.53 -0.80
CA ALA A 149 -5.53 -9.20 -0.50
C ALA A 149 -5.42 -8.88 1.00
N VAL A 150 -5.80 -9.81 1.89
CA VAL A 150 -5.66 -9.67 3.34
C VAL A 150 -4.18 -9.49 3.73
N ASP A 151 -3.30 -10.35 3.22
CA ASP A 151 -1.85 -10.29 3.48
C ASP A 151 -1.29 -8.93 3.04
N PHE A 152 -1.65 -8.46 1.85
CA PHE A 152 -1.24 -7.15 1.35
C PHE A 152 -1.76 -6.02 2.23
N LEU A 153 -3.06 -6.01 2.57
CA LEU A 153 -3.65 -4.94 3.38
C LEU A 153 -3.06 -4.89 4.79
N SER A 154 -2.71 -6.05 5.37
CA SER A 154 -2.01 -6.15 6.65
C SER A 154 -0.58 -5.62 6.52
N ASN A 155 0.13 -6.04 5.48
CA ASN A 155 1.50 -5.61 5.19
C ASN A 155 1.62 -4.14 4.79
N GLU A 156 0.58 -3.51 4.25
CA GLU A 156 0.52 -2.05 4.00
C GLU A 156 -0.09 -1.28 5.18
N GLY A 157 -0.75 -1.98 6.12
CA GLY A 157 -1.23 -1.42 7.39
C GLY A 157 -2.60 -0.78 7.29
N HIS A 158 -3.37 -1.16 6.28
CA HIS A 158 -4.78 -0.82 6.15
C HIS A 158 -5.66 -1.61 7.12
N ILE A 159 -5.21 -2.80 7.54
CA ILE A 159 -5.86 -3.66 8.51
C ILE A 159 -4.86 -4.24 9.51
N TYR A 160 -5.37 -4.74 10.64
CA TYR A 160 -4.61 -5.45 11.66
C TYR A 160 -5.43 -6.62 12.24
N SER A 161 -4.74 -7.67 12.69
CA SER A 161 -5.35 -8.81 13.40
C SER A 161 -5.71 -8.43 14.84
N THR A 162 -6.79 -9.00 15.38
CA THR A 162 -7.35 -8.59 16.67
C THR A 162 -7.25 -9.67 17.75
N VAL A 163 -8.27 -10.50 17.90
CA VAL A 163 -8.36 -11.55 18.94
C VAL A 163 -7.58 -12.80 18.56
N ASP A 164 -7.42 -13.05 17.26
CA ASP A 164 -6.61 -14.12 16.69
C ASP A 164 -6.11 -13.72 15.29
N ASP A 165 -5.39 -14.63 14.64
CA ASP A 165 -4.76 -14.41 13.34
C ASP A 165 -5.75 -14.35 12.17
N ASP A 166 -7.00 -14.78 12.37
CA ASP A 166 -8.05 -14.85 11.33
C ASP A 166 -9.10 -13.73 11.47
N HIS A 167 -8.99 -12.86 12.47
CA HIS A 167 -9.93 -11.76 12.75
C HIS A 167 -9.32 -10.38 12.49
N PHE A 168 -9.86 -9.66 11.51
CA PHE A 168 -9.27 -8.42 11.01
C PHE A 168 -10.12 -7.19 11.30
N LYS A 169 -9.47 -6.07 11.59
CA LYS A 169 -10.05 -4.73 11.67
C LYS A 169 -9.31 -3.72 10.82
N SER A 170 -10.00 -2.68 10.37
CA SER A 170 -9.35 -1.59 9.65
C SER A 170 -8.65 -0.64 10.61
N THR A 171 -7.50 -0.14 10.18
CA THR A 171 -6.68 0.78 10.97
C THR A 171 -7.13 2.23 10.89
N ASP A 172 -7.91 2.57 9.86
CA ASP A 172 -8.69 3.81 9.80
C ASP A 172 -9.93 3.61 10.68
N ALA A 173 -9.76 3.73 12.00
CA ALA A 173 -10.88 3.72 12.91
C ALA A 173 -11.70 5.02 12.76
N GLU A 174 -13.02 4.90 12.69
CA GLU A 174 -13.94 5.95 13.17
C GLU A 174 -13.77 6.14 14.69
#